data_AF-A0A074Y0L3-F1
#
_entry.id   AF-A0A074Y0L3-F1
#
_cell.length_a   1.000
_cell.length_b   1.000
_cell.length_c   1.000
_cell.angle_alpha   90.00
_cell.angle_beta   90.00
_cell.angle_gamma   90.00
#
_symmetry.space_group_name_H-M   'P 1'
#
loop_
_entity.id
_entity.type
_entity.pdbx_description
1 polymer ?
#
loop_
_entity_poly.entity_id
_entity_poly.type
_entity_poly.pdbx_seq_one_letter_code
_entity_poly.pdbx_strand_id
1 'polypeptide(L)'
;MADNRLHDPSHFPPLPIPSISSTHYINHTIFYYDHILIIQTHNFILTPFSQRLKSSLWYSIGSIVDAIALDQDLNATPQFIGSLTELVWSQILTSGADLENFAKHAGRDTIDTKDVLLLVRRNEQLKEVLENALKEIKK
;
A
#
# COMPACT_ATOMS: atom_id res chain seq x y z
N MET A 1 -33.33 -36.78 2.22
CA MET A 1 -32.27 -37.35 1.37
C MET A 1 -32.21 -36.46 0.13
N ALA A 2 -31.44 -35.38 0.20
CA ALA A 2 -31.44 -34.33 -0.83
C ALA A 2 -30.38 -34.63 -1.90
N ASP A 3 -30.82 -34.54 -3.15
CA ASP A 3 -30.14 -34.89 -4.40
C ASP A 3 -28.96 -33.94 -4.68
N ASN A 4 -27.82 -34.51 -5.05
CA ASN A 4 -26.50 -33.89 -5.05
C ASN A 4 -26.11 -33.37 -6.44
N ARG A 5 -27.03 -32.69 -7.15
CA ARG A 5 -26.88 -32.30 -8.57
C ARG A 5 -26.93 -30.78 -8.82
N LEU A 6 -26.14 -30.01 -8.07
CA LEU A 6 -25.91 -28.59 -8.37
C LEU A 6 -24.42 -28.28 -8.64
N HIS A 7 -23.68 -29.26 -9.18
CA HIS A 7 -22.28 -29.11 -9.57
C HIS A 7 -22.05 -29.54 -11.02
N ASP A 8 -22.77 -28.94 -11.98
CA ASP A 8 -22.33 -28.95 -13.38
C ASP A 8 -22.16 -27.50 -13.88
N PRO A 9 -20.91 -27.03 -14.05
CA PRO A 9 -20.61 -25.65 -14.45
C PRO A 9 -20.84 -25.36 -15.94
N SER A 10 -21.28 -26.35 -16.73
CA SER A 10 -21.37 -26.21 -18.20
C SER A 10 -22.68 -25.64 -18.75
N HIS A 11 -23.67 -25.32 -17.90
CA HIS A 11 -25.04 -24.98 -18.36
C HIS A 11 -25.53 -23.53 -18.11
N PHE A 12 -24.65 -22.57 -17.83
CA PHE A 12 -25.09 -21.16 -17.80
C PHE A 12 -24.89 -20.49 -19.17
N PRO A 13 -25.94 -19.90 -19.78
CA PRO A 13 -25.82 -19.21 -21.06
C PRO A 13 -24.98 -17.95 -20.91
N PRO A 14 -24.22 -17.54 -21.94
CA PRO A 14 -23.39 -16.35 -21.86
C PRO A 14 -24.25 -15.08 -21.80
N LEU A 15 -23.97 -14.23 -20.81
CA LEU A 15 -24.60 -12.92 -20.62
C LEU A 15 -23.97 -11.84 -21.53
N PRO A 16 -24.72 -10.77 -21.87
CA PRO A 16 -24.37 -9.87 -22.96
C PRO A 16 -23.15 -9.00 -22.67
N ILE A 17 -22.34 -8.78 -23.70
CA ILE A 17 -21.11 -7.99 -23.64
C ILE A 17 -21.44 -6.50 -23.85
N PRO A 18 -20.98 -5.56 -22.99
CA PRO A 18 -21.22 -4.14 -23.16
C PRO A 18 -20.32 -3.52 -24.23
N SER A 19 -20.85 -2.54 -24.95
CA SER A 19 -20.15 -1.81 -26.02
C SER A 19 -19.06 -0.89 -25.49
N ILE A 20 -18.01 -0.76 -26.30
CA ILE A 20 -16.67 -0.31 -25.91
C ILE A 20 -16.64 1.19 -25.57
N SER A 21 -16.45 1.51 -24.29
CA SER A 21 -15.70 2.67 -23.78
C SER A 21 -15.53 2.54 -22.27
N SER A 22 -14.31 2.67 -21.74
CA SER A 22 -13.95 2.66 -20.28
C SER A 22 -13.48 1.34 -19.61
N THR A 23 -13.20 0.26 -20.34
CA THR A 23 -12.83 -1.05 -19.73
C THR A 23 -11.33 -1.34 -19.53
N HIS A 24 -10.40 -0.45 -19.91
CA HIS A 24 -8.96 -0.68 -19.62
C HIS A 24 -8.58 -0.40 -18.15
N TYR A 25 -9.40 0.37 -17.42
CA TYR A 25 -9.14 0.73 -16.02
C TYR A 25 -9.68 -0.29 -15.00
N ILE A 26 -10.62 -1.15 -15.41
CA ILE A 26 -11.32 -2.05 -14.48
C ILE A 26 -10.57 -3.37 -14.31
N ASN A 27 -9.78 -3.79 -15.31
CA ASN A 27 -9.07 -5.08 -15.25
C ASN A 27 -7.83 -5.07 -14.35
N HIS A 28 -7.14 -3.94 -14.14
CA HIS A 28 -6.07 -3.91 -13.12
C HIS A 28 -6.62 -3.98 -11.69
N THR A 29 -7.88 -3.60 -11.50
CA THR A 29 -8.53 -3.61 -10.18
C THR A 29 -9.03 -5.01 -9.78
N ILE A 30 -9.34 -5.90 -10.73
CA ILE A 30 -9.95 -7.21 -10.44
C ILE A 30 -8.88 -8.30 -10.16
N PHE A 31 -7.73 -8.28 -10.83
CA PHE A 31 -6.61 -9.17 -10.46
C PHE A 31 -6.04 -8.87 -9.05
N TYR A 32 -6.36 -7.70 -8.49
CA TYR A 32 -6.02 -7.30 -7.13
C TYR A 32 -6.83 -8.05 -6.06
N TYR A 33 -7.97 -8.67 -6.38
CA TYR A 33 -8.81 -9.33 -5.37
C TYR A 33 -8.51 -10.83 -5.18
N ASP A 34 -8.05 -11.55 -6.20
CA ASP A 34 -7.80 -13.00 -6.06
C ASP A 34 -6.44 -13.36 -5.46
N HIS A 35 -5.39 -12.56 -5.66
CA HIS A 35 -4.06 -12.85 -5.10
C HIS A 35 -3.75 -12.14 -3.76
N ILE A 36 -4.52 -11.13 -3.37
CA ILE A 36 -4.39 -10.43 -2.08
C ILE A 36 -5.11 -11.20 -0.94
N LEU A 37 -5.93 -12.21 -1.27
CA LEU A 37 -6.74 -12.95 -0.29
C LEU A 37 -5.95 -14.01 0.51
N ILE A 38 -4.71 -14.33 0.15
CA ILE A 38 -3.91 -15.36 0.84
C ILE A 38 -3.20 -14.84 2.12
N ILE A 39 -3.17 -13.52 2.38
CA ILE A 39 -2.40 -12.93 3.49
C ILE A 39 -3.28 -12.27 4.58
N GLN A 40 -4.61 -12.31 4.47
CA GLN A 40 -5.51 -11.68 5.46
C GLN A 40 -5.99 -12.67 6.53
N THR A 41 -5.10 -13.05 7.45
CA THR A 41 -5.49 -13.63 8.76
C THR A 41 -5.53 -12.55 9.84
N HIS A 42 -6.52 -11.64 9.74
CA HIS A 42 -7.36 -11.12 10.83
C HIS A 42 -8.00 -9.77 10.47
N ASN A 43 -9.33 -9.80 10.33
CA ASN A 43 -10.30 -8.72 10.55
C ASN A 43 -9.79 -7.27 10.60
N PHE A 44 -9.81 -6.58 9.46
CA PHE A 44 -10.10 -5.15 9.42
C PHE A 44 -10.73 -4.84 8.07
N ILE A 45 -12.05 -4.61 8.00
CA ILE A 45 -12.66 -4.09 6.77
C ILE A 45 -12.14 -2.67 6.59
N LEU A 46 -11.07 -2.54 5.79
CA LEU A 46 -10.59 -1.24 5.35
C LEU A 46 -11.73 -0.52 4.65
N THR A 47 -12.00 0.72 5.03
CA THR A 47 -12.99 1.55 4.33
C THR A 47 -12.65 1.63 2.83
N PRO A 48 -13.63 1.85 1.93
CA PRO A 48 -13.35 1.97 0.49
C PRO A 48 -12.25 3.01 0.17
N PHE A 49 -12.15 4.06 0.98
CA PHE A 49 -11.09 5.05 0.87
C PHE A 49 -9.72 4.49 1.27
N SER A 50 -9.64 3.80 2.43
CA SER A 50 -8.41 3.15 2.89
C SER A 50 -7.91 2.09 1.90
N GLN A 51 -8.81 1.33 1.27
CA GLN A 51 -8.45 0.37 0.22
C GLN A 51 -7.78 1.07 -0.97
N ARG A 52 -8.35 2.19 -1.44
CA ARG A 52 -7.74 2.97 -2.55
C ARG A 52 -6.37 3.51 -2.21
N LEU A 53 -6.17 4.04 -1.00
CA LEU A 53 -4.86 4.49 -0.53
C LEU A 53 -3.85 3.34 -0.51
N LYS A 54 -4.28 2.17 -0.02
CA LYS A 54 -3.43 0.98 0.07
C LYS A 54 -3.06 0.41 -1.30
N SER A 55 -3.98 0.42 -2.26
CA SER A 55 -3.68 0.05 -3.65
C SER A 55 -2.69 1.01 -4.31
N SER A 56 -2.80 2.31 -4.05
CA SER A 56 -1.81 3.30 -4.51
C SER A 56 -0.44 3.06 -3.89
N LEU A 57 -0.40 2.70 -2.61
CA LEU A 57 0.83 2.36 -1.90
C LEU A 57 1.47 1.08 -2.47
N TRP A 58 0.68 0.02 -2.68
CA TRP A 58 1.14 -1.22 -3.29
C TRP A 58 1.78 -0.99 -4.66
N TYR A 59 1.13 -0.19 -5.53
CA TYR A 59 1.67 0.16 -6.85
C TYR A 59 3.02 0.89 -6.76
N SER A 60 3.12 1.86 -5.83
CA SER A 60 4.35 2.63 -5.63
C SER A 60 5.48 1.74 -5.09
N ILE A 61 5.17 0.84 -4.16
CA ILE A 61 6.14 -0.11 -3.61
C ILE A 61 6.58 -1.11 -4.68
N GLY A 62 5.64 -1.66 -5.47
CA GLY A 62 5.97 -2.54 -6.59
C GLY A 62 6.94 -1.88 -7.55
N SER A 63 6.68 -0.62 -7.93
CA SER A 63 7.55 0.15 -8.83
C SER A 63 8.96 0.35 -8.26
N ILE A 64 9.09 0.62 -6.95
CA ILE A 64 10.39 0.77 -6.28
C ILE A 64 11.12 -0.58 -6.21
N VAL A 65 10.40 -1.64 -5.85
CA VAL A 65 10.95 -2.99 -5.75
C VAL A 65 11.42 -3.50 -7.10
N ASP A 66 10.64 -3.29 -8.16
CA ASP A 66 10.99 -3.68 -9.53
C ASP A 66 12.26 -2.97 -10.01
N ALA A 67 12.41 -1.67 -9.71
CA ALA A 67 13.61 -0.91 -10.05
C ALA A 67 14.87 -1.46 -9.35
N ILE A 68 14.75 -1.81 -8.06
CA ILE A 68 15.85 -2.41 -7.29
C ILE A 68 16.14 -3.84 -7.76
N ALA A 69 15.10 -4.62 -8.03
CA ALA A 69 15.21 -6.00 -8.47
C ALA A 69 15.92 -6.09 -9.83
N LEU A 70 15.61 -5.18 -10.76
CA LEU A 70 16.29 -5.07 -12.05
C LEU A 70 17.78 -4.73 -11.90
N ASP A 71 18.13 -3.81 -11.00
CA ASP A 71 19.54 -3.42 -10.74
C ASP A 71 20.35 -4.56 -10.11
N GLN A 72 19.71 -5.40 -9.30
CA GLN A 72 20.36 -6.48 -8.56
C GLN A 72 20.23 -7.85 -9.23
N ASP A 73 19.63 -7.93 -10.42
CA ASP A 73 19.31 -9.19 -11.15
C ASP A 73 18.52 -10.20 -10.28
N LEU A 74 17.52 -9.68 -9.55
CA LEU A 74 16.64 -10.43 -8.68
C LEU A 74 15.18 -10.34 -9.16
N ASN A 75 14.34 -11.24 -8.65
CA ASN A 75 12.89 -11.18 -8.84
C ASN A 75 12.19 -11.07 -7.49
N ALA A 76 11.23 -10.16 -7.38
CA ALA A 76 10.38 -10.03 -6.21
C ALA A 76 9.08 -10.83 -6.38
N THR A 77 8.66 -11.55 -5.34
CA THR A 77 7.38 -12.26 -5.37
C THR A 77 6.22 -11.31 -5.07
N PRO A 78 5.02 -11.57 -5.61
CA PRO A 78 3.82 -10.79 -5.25
C PRO A 78 3.54 -10.79 -3.75
N GLN A 79 3.84 -11.90 -3.06
CA GLN A 79 3.69 -12.03 -1.61
C GLN A 79 4.66 -11.13 -0.86
N PHE A 80 5.92 -11.02 -1.31
CA PHE A 80 6.89 -10.10 -0.72
C PHE A 80 6.42 -8.64 -0.84
N ILE A 81 5.97 -8.24 -2.03
CA ILE A 81 5.43 -6.89 -2.27
C ILE A 81 4.19 -6.64 -1.40
N GLY A 82 3.31 -7.63 -1.26
CA GLY A 82 2.15 -7.57 -0.38
C GLY A 82 2.54 -7.37 1.09
N SER A 83 3.45 -8.19 1.63
CA SER A 83 3.94 -8.08 3.00
C SER A 83 4.66 -6.75 3.25
N LEU A 84 5.46 -6.27 2.30
CA LEU A 84 6.12 -4.97 2.39
C LEU A 84 5.10 -3.82 2.39
N THR A 85 4.03 -3.93 1.61
CA THR A 85 2.93 -2.96 1.61
C THR A 85 2.24 -2.87 2.98
N GLU A 86 1.97 -4.01 3.61
CA GLU A 86 1.40 -4.03 4.97
C GLU A 86 2.35 -3.41 6.00
N LEU A 87 3.65 -3.72 5.91
CA LEU A 87 4.67 -3.16 6.78
C LEU A 87 4.74 -1.63 6.65
N VAL A 88 4.84 -1.12 5.43
CA VAL A 88 4.91 0.32 5.17
C VAL A 88 3.62 1.02 5.56
N TRP A 89 2.46 0.41 5.31
CA TRP A 89 1.17 0.91 5.77
C TRP A 89 1.14 1.08 7.29
N SER A 90 1.58 0.07 8.05
CA SER A 90 1.67 0.16 9.50
C SER A 90 2.65 1.25 9.94
N GLN A 91 3.80 1.37 9.28
CA GLN A 91 4.79 2.40 9.59
C GLN A 91 4.25 3.82 9.36
N ILE A 92 3.47 4.04 8.30
CA ILE A 92 2.82 5.33 8.02
C ILE A 92 1.87 5.71 9.15
N LEU A 93 1.04 4.77 9.62
CA LEU A 93 0.10 5.01 10.72
C LEU A 93 0.82 5.39 12.02
N THR A 94 1.87 4.64 12.38
CA THR A 94 2.68 4.94 13.57
C THR A 94 3.39 6.29 13.43
N SER A 95 4.01 6.55 12.28
CA SER A 95 4.74 7.80 12.05
C SER A 95 3.83 9.01 12.08
N GLY A 96 2.62 8.91 11.51
CA GLY A 96 1.63 10.00 11.55
C GLY A 96 1.20 10.35 12.97
N ALA A 97 0.94 9.34 13.81
CA ALA A 97 0.58 9.54 15.22
C ALA A 97 1.75 10.16 16.02
N ASP A 98 2.98 9.71 15.78
CA ASP A 98 4.16 10.27 16.43
C ASP A 98 4.38 11.74 16.05
N LEU A 99 4.26 12.09 14.76
CA LEU A 99 4.40 13.48 14.29
C LEU A 99 3.35 14.40 14.91
N GLU A 100 2.10 13.96 14.99
CA GLU A 100 1.02 14.72 15.65
C GLU A 100 1.33 14.93 17.13
N ASN A 101 1.80 13.89 17.82
CA ASN A 101 2.16 13.96 19.23
C ASN A 101 3.36 14.90 19.48
N PHE A 102 4.35 14.92 18.59
CA PHE A 102 5.49 15.84 18.69
C PHE A 102 5.07 17.30 18.51
N ALA A 103 4.21 17.59 17.53
CA ALA A 103 3.66 18.92 17.34
C ALA A 103 2.88 19.39 18.57
N LYS A 104 1.97 18.55 19.09
CA LYS A 104 1.17 18.84 20.30
C LYS A 104 2.04 19.03 21.54
N HIS A 105 3.08 18.22 21.71
CA HIS A 105 4.02 18.36 22.82
C HIS A 105 4.75 19.71 22.83
N ALA A 106 4.96 20.29 21.64
CA ALA A 106 5.53 21.62 21.48
C ALA A 106 4.47 22.75 21.48
N GLY A 107 3.20 22.46 21.81
CA GLY A 107 2.10 23.43 21.82
C GLY A 107 1.68 23.91 20.43
N ARG A 108 1.89 23.10 19.38
CA ARG A 108 1.54 23.41 17.99
C ARG A 108 0.47 22.46 17.45
N ASP A 109 -0.42 22.99 16.62
CA ASP A 109 -1.40 22.20 15.85
C ASP A 109 -0.95 21.92 14.41
N THR A 110 0.23 22.42 14.03
CA THR A 110 0.83 22.23 12.70
C THR A 110 2.18 21.56 12.84
N ILE A 111 2.35 20.46 12.10
CA ILE A 111 3.61 19.68 12.01
C ILE A 111 4.67 20.52 11.30
N ASP A 112 5.89 20.54 11.84
CA ASP A 112 7.06 21.21 11.31
C ASP A 112 8.20 20.21 11.04
N THR A 113 9.19 20.62 10.27
CA THR A 113 10.43 19.90 9.96
C THR A 113 11.14 19.36 11.19
N LYS A 114 11.05 20.04 12.34
CA LYS A 114 11.60 19.57 13.62
C LYS A 114 10.95 18.29 14.11
N ASP A 115 9.66 18.10 13.86
CA ASP A 115 8.91 16.90 14.27
C ASP A 115 9.38 15.69 13.44
N VAL A 116 9.63 15.90 12.15
CA VAL A 116 10.17 14.88 11.24
C VAL A 116 11.59 14.49 11.64
N LEU A 117 12.45 15.45 11.99
CA LEU A 117 13.80 15.13 12.49
C LEU A 117 13.75 14.41 13.85
N LEU A 118 12.75 14.70 14.69
CA LEU A 118 12.56 14.02 15.97
C LEU A 118 12.08 12.58 15.82
N LEU A 119 11.35 12.27 14.74
CA LEU A 119 10.89 10.92 14.39
C LEU A 119 12.08 9.98 14.13
N VAL A 120 13.12 10.46 13.45
CA VAL A 120 14.29 9.66 13.07
C VAL A 120 15.44 9.71 14.06
N ARG A 121 15.23 10.31 15.25
CA ARG A 121 16.28 10.58 16.26
C ARG A 121 17.10 9.38 16.75
N ARG A 122 16.65 8.14 16.46
CA ARG A 122 17.34 6.91 16.85
C ARG A 122 18.25 6.35 15.75
N ASN A 123 18.22 6.93 14.56
CA ASN A 123 19.04 6.53 13.43
C ASN A 123 19.76 7.77 12.89
N GLU A 124 21.00 7.97 13.35
CA GLU A 124 21.81 9.16 13.01
C GLU A 124 22.06 9.26 11.50
N GLN A 125 22.27 8.14 10.80
CA GLN A 125 22.49 8.14 9.35
C GLN A 125 21.23 8.62 8.61
N LEU A 126 20.06 8.10 9.00
CA LEU A 126 18.80 8.54 8.40
C LEU A 126 18.51 10.01 8.71
N LYS A 127 18.82 10.46 9.93
CA LYS A 127 18.70 11.86 10.32
C LYS A 127 19.57 12.76 9.45
N GLU A 128 20.83 12.40 9.21
CA GLU A 128 21.73 13.14 8.33
C GLU A 128 21.18 13.24 6.90
N VAL A 129 20.67 12.13 6.34
CA VAL A 129 20.05 12.12 5.01
C VAL A 129 18.87 13.09 4.95
N LEU A 130 18.00 13.12 5.96
CA LEU A 130 16.86 14.03 6.00
C LEU A 130 17.26 15.48 6.23
N GLU A 131 18.29 15.75 7.03
CA GLU A 131 18.84 17.10 7.20
C GLU A 131 19.43 17.64 5.90
N ASN A 132 20.09 16.79 5.10
CA ASN A 132 20.59 17.17 3.78
C ASN A 132 19.44 17.44 2.80
N ALA A 133 18.41 16.60 2.77
CA ALA A 133 17.21 16.86 1.98
C ALA A 133 16.52 18.19 2.37
N LEU A 134 16.48 18.50 3.66
CA LEU A 134 15.92 19.76 4.17
C LEU A 134 16.72 20.99 3.70
N LYS A 135 18.04 20.89 3.56
CA LYS A 135 18.87 21.97 3.02
C LYS A 135 18.54 22.24 1.55
N GLU A 136 18.37 21.19 0.76
CA GLU A 136 18.03 21.31 -0.67
C GLU A 136 16.64 21.93 -0.89
N ILE A 137 15.65 21.60 -0.06
CA ILE A 137 14.29 22.19 -0.15
C ILE A 137 14.28 23.69 0.17
N LYS A 138 15.21 24.15 1.02
CA LYS A 138 15.31 25.56 1.45
C LYS A 138 16.11 26.45 0.49
N LYS A 139 16.72 25.85 -0.52
CA LYS A 139 17.53 26.52 -1.54
C LYS A 139 16.65 27.11 -2.63
#